data_AF-A0A5B0PY47-F1
#
_entry.id   AF-A0A5B0PY47-F1
#
_cell.length_a   1.000
_cell.length_b   1.000
_cell.length_c   1.000
_cell.angle_alpha   90.00
_cell.angle_beta   90.00
_cell.angle_gamma   90.00
#
_symmetry.space_group_name_H-M   'P 1'
#
loop_
_entity.id
_entity.type
_entity.pdbx_description
1 polymer ?
#
loop_
_entity_poly.entity_id
_entity_poly.type
_entity_poly.pdbx_seq_one_letter_code
_entity_poly.pdbx_strand_id
1 'polypeptide(L)'
;MVIVFKGTSFHDINEWIVDTSFNFEACADQLGAGLAHQGFYSSLFPSASDREMPSTYLRTIETIRSVAKHIHEEAGIPMNLFVGGHSLGAGIASLFYARLLESPEDLGPHTILRDAYCFGTPRGGDGSLASRVEYNLAKPINFKRSLWTVGNRSASTRLGDIIPHLPPGLADQRRFRTAIASGSSLSYAAIGTPIDLEPRGKLPFYRFRSIRCGTRLKVLKLSNSPHHHTQELCLNAKDDDLLFHLQQPSLDDPFFWLNGCFRTLLPFIHDHLPGSYLSSMNKISHTNFT
;
A
#
# COMPACT_ATOMS: atom_id res chain seq x y z
N MET A 1 12.54 12.36 2.73
CA MET A 1 12.72 10.97 3.19
C MET A 1 11.50 10.15 2.82
N VAL A 2 11.73 8.90 2.40
CA VAL A 2 10.66 7.92 2.16
C VAL A 2 10.96 6.71 3.03
N ILE A 3 9.99 6.27 3.83
CA ILE A 3 10.09 5.02 4.60
C ILE A 3 9.21 4.00 3.94
N VAL A 4 9.79 2.84 3.64
CA VAL A 4 9.09 1.73 3.01
C VAL A 4 9.19 0.50 3.90
N PHE A 5 8.04 -0.02 4.32
CA PHE A 5 7.96 -1.25 5.09
C PHE A 5 7.97 -2.44 4.14
N LYS A 6 8.87 -3.39 4.40
CA LYS A 6 9.04 -4.59 3.58
C LYS A 6 7.84 -5.52 3.76
N GLY A 7 7.33 -6.07 2.66
CA GLY A 7 6.35 -7.16 2.66
C GLY A 7 7.00 -8.55 2.75
N THR A 8 6.19 -9.61 2.71
CA THR A 8 6.65 -11.00 2.76
C THR A 8 6.96 -11.57 1.37
N SER A 9 7.73 -12.66 1.33
CA SER A 9 7.97 -13.44 0.11
C SER A 9 6.75 -14.31 -0.22
N PHE A 10 6.58 -14.72 -1.48
CA PHE A 10 5.38 -15.45 -1.92
C PHE A 10 5.07 -16.75 -1.15
N HIS A 11 6.10 -17.52 -0.78
CA HIS A 11 5.93 -18.74 0.03
C HIS A 11 5.41 -18.42 1.43
N ASP A 12 5.98 -17.40 2.04
CA ASP A 12 5.60 -16.92 3.35
C ASP A 12 4.23 -16.22 3.34
N ILE A 13 3.75 -15.68 2.20
CA ILE A 13 2.42 -15.03 2.14
C ILE A 13 1.31 -16.05 2.35
N ASN A 14 1.40 -17.26 1.78
CA ASN A 14 0.40 -18.30 1.98
C ASN A 14 0.43 -18.82 3.42
N GLU A 15 1.63 -19.09 3.93
CA GLU A 15 1.84 -19.45 5.34
C GLU A 15 1.34 -18.33 6.24
N TRP A 16 1.63 -17.06 5.93
CA TRP A 16 1.16 -15.90 6.69
C TRP A 16 -0.35 -15.72 6.61
N ILE A 17 -1.01 -15.85 5.46
CA ILE A 17 -2.48 -15.77 5.36
C ILE A 17 -3.15 -16.90 6.15
N VAL A 18 -2.49 -18.06 6.25
CA VAL A 18 -2.99 -19.23 6.98
C VAL A 18 -2.67 -19.15 8.48
N ASP A 19 -1.50 -18.63 8.85
CA ASP A 19 -0.95 -18.55 10.22
C ASP A 19 -1.31 -17.27 10.95
N THR A 20 -1.45 -16.14 10.24
CA THR A 20 -2.21 -14.99 10.76
C THR A 20 -3.68 -15.35 10.73
N SER A 21 -4.07 -16.09 11.76
CA SER A 21 -5.45 -16.08 12.21
C SER A 21 -5.88 -14.61 12.23
N PHE A 22 -6.97 -14.30 11.52
CA PHE A 22 -7.53 -12.96 11.31
C PHE A 22 -8.04 -12.37 12.62
N ASN A 23 -7.14 -12.27 13.59
CA ASN A 23 -7.37 -11.86 14.94
C ASN A 23 -7.22 -10.36 15.01
N PHE A 24 -8.13 -9.79 15.77
CA PHE A 24 -8.06 -8.40 16.15
C PHE A 24 -7.25 -8.24 17.42
N GLU A 25 -6.55 -7.12 17.49
CA GLU A 25 -5.93 -6.62 18.71
C GLU A 25 -6.47 -5.24 19.02
N ALA A 26 -6.72 -4.99 20.31
CA ALA A 26 -7.13 -3.67 20.76
C ALA A 26 -5.99 -2.69 20.55
N CYS A 27 -6.25 -1.61 19.82
CA CYS A 27 -5.22 -0.66 19.41
C CYS A 27 -5.51 0.78 19.84
N ALA A 28 -6.49 0.99 20.72
CA ALA A 28 -6.93 2.33 21.12
C ALA A 28 -5.87 3.10 21.91
N ASP A 29 -4.95 2.40 22.58
CA ASP A 29 -3.81 2.96 23.30
C ASP A 29 -2.80 3.65 22.37
N GLN A 30 -2.56 3.12 21.17
CA GLN A 30 -1.63 3.72 20.20
C GLN A 30 -2.32 4.47 19.07
N LEU A 31 -3.46 3.98 18.59
CA LEU A 31 -4.16 4.46 17.38
C LEU A 31 -5.46 5.21 17.69
N GLY A 32 -5.78 5.39 18.97
CA GLY A 32 -6.89 6.24 19.46
C GLY A 32 -8.27 5.60 19.44
N ALA A 33 -8.53 4.59 18.60
CA ALA A 33 -9.79 3.84 18.59
C ALA A 33 -9.73 2.55 17.77
N GLY A 34 -10.65 1.64 18.08
CA GLY A 34 -10.95 0.45 17.28
C GLY A 34 -10.02 -0.73 17.52
N LEU A 35 -10.03 -1.63 16.55
CA LEU A 35 -9.23 -2.85 16.55
C LEU A 35 -8.35 -2.88 15.31
N ALA A 36 -7.11 -3.32 15.46
CA ALA A 36 -6.17 -3.51 14.37
C ALA A 36 -5.98 -5.00 14.10
N HIS A 37 -5.54 -5.34 12.89
CA HIS A 37 -5.06 -6.69 12.60
C HIS A 37 -3.86 -7.01 13.50
N GLN A 38 -3.98 -8.04 14.35
CA GLN A 38 -3.01 -8.37 15.40
C GLN A 38 -1.57 -8.41 14.85
N GLY A 39 -1.33 -9.14 13.77
CA GLY A 39 0.02 -9.28 13.21
C GLY A 39 0.64 -7.97 12.72
N PHE A 40 -0.16 -7.01 12.22
CA PHE A 40 0.38 -5.71 11.81
C PHE A 40 0.64 -4.82 13.02
N TYR A 41 -0.24 -4.91 14.03
CA TYR A 41 -0.16 -4.11 15.23
C TYR A 41 1.04 -4.51 16.09
N SER A 42 1.17 -5.79 16.41
CA SER A 42 2.28 -6.32 17.22
C SER A 42 3.66 -6.13 16.57
N SER A 43 3.71 -6.06 15.23
CA SER A 43 4.94 -5.72 14.50
C SER A 43 5.45 -4.30 14.79
N LEU A 44 4.57 -3.36 15.10
CA LEU A 44 4.90 -1.97 15.45
C LEU A 44 4.99 -1.75 16.95
N PHE A 45 4.04 -2.34 17.68
CA PHE A 45 3.79 -2.14 19.10
C PHE A 45 3.79 -3.51 19.81
N PRO A 46 4.95 -4.14 20.00
CA PRO A 46 5.03 -5.42 20.72
C PRO A 46 4.51 -5.25 22.15
N SER A 47 3.86 -6.29 22.68
CA SER A 47 3.28 -6.29 24.03
C SER A 47 4.36 -6.13 25.09
N ALA A 48 4.02 -5.54 26.23
CA ALA A 48 4.92 -5.45 27.39
C ALA A 48 5.30 -6.81 27.99
N SER A 49 4.55 -7.87 27.67
CA SER A 49 4.93 -9.26 27.98
C SER A 49 6.13 -9.72 27.15
N ASP A 50 6.32 -9.13 25.97
CA ASP A 50 7.33 -9.52 24.98
C ASP A 50 8.58 -8.67 25.19
N ARG A 51 9.06 -8.61 26.44
CA ARG A 51 10.13 -7.71 26.95
C ARG A 51 11.45 -7.78 26.17
N GLU A 52 11.61 -8.79 25.31
CA GLU A 52 12.81 -9.00 24.50
C GLU A 52 12.76 -8.21 23.17
N MET A 53 11.60 -7.71 22.74
CA MET A 53 11.45 -7.03 21.46
C MET A 53 11.42 -5.51 21.61
N PRO A 54 12.40 -4.77 21.07
CA PRO A 54 12.35 -3.32 21.09
C PRO A 54 11.20 -2.83 20.20
N SER A 55 10.48 -1.79 20.63
CA SER A 55 9.38 -1.21 19.84
C SER A 55 9.91 -0.73 18.48
N THR A 56 9.48 -1.41 17.42
CA THR A 56 9.78 -1.04 16.03
C THR A 56 9.33 0.39 15.75
N TYR A 57 8.17 0.78 16.28
CA TYR A 57 7.67 2.15 16.19
C TYR A 57 8.65 3.16 16.76
N LEU A 58 9.05 3.01 18.03
CA LEU A 58 9.94 3.97 18.71
C LEU A 58 11.29 4.09 18.00
N ARG A 59 11.91 2.96 17.62
CA ARG A 59 13.19 2.97 16.89
C ARG A 59 13.07 3.68 15.53
N THR A 60 11.95 3.49 14.84
CA THR A 60 11.69 4.16 13.57
C THR A 60 11.55 5.67 13.78
N ILE A 61 10.81 6.10 14.80
CA ILE A 61 10.65 7.52 15.16
C ILE A 61 11.98 8.16 15.56
N GLU A 62 12.79 7.51 16.39
CA GLU A 62 14.11 7.99 16.79
C GLU A 62 15.02 8.21 15.56
N THR A 63 15.00 7.25 14.63
CA THR A 63 15.76 7.33 13.38
C THR A 63 15.28 8.49 12.51
N ILE A 64 13.96 8.65 12.33
CA ILE A 64 13.37 9.77 11.60
C ILE A 64 13.82 11.10 12.21
N ARG A 65 13.74 11.24 13.53
CA ARG A 65 14.09 12.47 14.24
C ARG A 65 15.57 12.79 14.12
N SER A 66 16.44 11.78 14.21
CA SER A 66 17.88 11.94 14.03
C SER A 66 18.21 12.44 12.62
N VAL A 67 17.64 11.82 11.58
CA VAL A 67 17.85 12.23 10.18
C VAL A 67 17.25 13.61 9.91
N ALA A 68 16.05 13.89 10.42
CA ALA A 68 15.39 15.18 10.24
C ALA A 68 16.17 16.32 10.88
N LYS A 69 16.72 16.09 12.08
CA LYS A 69 17.57 17.05 12.78
C LYS A 69 18.82 17.34 11.97
N HIS A 70 19.50 16.32 11.47
CA HIS A 70 20.71 16.49 10.65
C HIS A 70 20.43 17.29 9.37
N ILE A 71 19.38 16.95 8.63
CA ILE A 71 18.96 17.71 7.43
C ILE A 71 18.63 19.17 7.77
N HIS A 72 17.99 19.40 8.92
CA HIS A 72 17.66 20.74 9.36
C HIS A 72 18.92 21.55 9.72
N GLU A 73 19.90 20.95 10.37
CA GLU A 73 21.19 21.58 10.70
C GLU A 73 21.99 21.93 9.43
N GLU A 74 21.94 21.08 8.41
CA GLU A 74 22.67 21.32 7.15
C GLU A 74 21.97 22.30 6.21
N ALA A 75 20.65 22.19 6.06
CA ALA A 75 19.90 22.91 5.03
C ALA A 75 18.93 23.98 5.57
N GLY A 76 18.71 24.04 6.89
CA GLY A 76 17.79 24.99 7.52
C GLY A 76 16.30 24.75 7.23
N ILE A 77 15.95 23.65 6.54
CA ILE A 77 14.58 23.33 6.12
C ILE A 77 14.05 22.07 6.82
N PRO A 78 12.73 21.96 7.05
CA PRO A 78 12.14 20.74 7.59
C PRO A 78 12.11 19.62 6.53
N MET A 79 12.31 18.39 6.98
CA MET A 79 12.32 17.20 6.13
C MET A 79 10.89 16.76 5.82
N ASN A 80 10.58 16.55 4.53
CA ASN A 80 9.34 15.88 4.14
C ASN A 80 9.43 14.37 4.35
N LEU A 81 8.45 13.78 5.03
CA LEU A 81 8.33 12.34 5.26
C LEU A 81 7.17 11.75 4.46
N PHE A 82 7.48 10.78 3.60
CA PHE A 82 6.50 9.93 2.93
C PHE A 82 6.60 8.50 3.47
N VAL A 83 5.46 7.82 3.55
CA VAL A 83 5.36 6.44 4.05
C VAL A 83 4.86 5.53 2.93
N GLY A 84 5.35 4.30 2.87
CA GLY A 84 4.84 3.33 1.92
C GLY A 84 5.13 1.89 2.29
N GLY A 85 4.60 1.01 1.46
CA GLY A 85 4.75 -0.43 1.62
C GLY A 85 4.02 -1.18 0.52
N HIS A 86 4.29 -2.48 0.41
CA HIS A 86 3.57 -3.42 -0.46
C HIS A 86 3.14 -4.64 0.35
N SER A 87 1.97 -5.21 0.04
CA SER A 87 1.46 -6.44 0.67
C SER A 87 1.40 -6.33 2.20
N LEU A 88 1.99 -7.28 2.94
CA LEU A 88 2.15 -7.21 4.40
C LEU A 88 2.75 -5.86 4.86
N GLY A 89 3.78 -5.37 4.18
CA GLY A 89 4.43 -4.11 4.49
C GLY A 89 3.51 -2.90 4.28
N ALA A 90 2.54 -3.00 3.36
CA ALA A 90 1.49 -1.99 3.22
C ALA A 90 0.50 -2.00 4.39
N GLY A 91 0.20 -3.18 4.95
CA GLY A 91 -0.62 -3.30 6.17
C GLY A 91 0.03 -2.58 7.36
N ILE A 92 1.30 -2.90 7.64
CA ILE A 92 2.12 -2.22 8.66
C ILE A 92 2.25 -0.72 8.35
N ALA A 93 2.54 -0.42 7.07
CA ALA A 93 2.35 0.84 6.34
C ALA A 93 1.26 1.75 6.92
N SER A 94 0.06 1.22 6.80
CA SER A 94 -1.18 1.92 7.12
C SER A 94 -1.34 2.21 8.61
N LEU A 95 -0.93 1.28 9.49
CA LEU A 95 -0.99 1.46 10.94
C LEU A 95 0.06 2.45 11.44
N PHE A 96 1.28 2.38 10.91
CA PHE A 96 2.33 3.35 11.20
C PHE A 96 1.87 4.77 10.85
N TYR A 97 1.32 4.94 9.64
CA TYR A 97 0.80 6.23 9.22
C TYR A 97 -0.42 6.68 10.04
N ALA A 98 -1.30 5.74 10.45
CA ALA A 98 -2.41 6.03 11.35
C ALA A 98 -1.91 6.60 12.70
N ARG A 99 -0.85 6.02 13.28
CA ARG A 99 -0.21 6.54 14.50
C ARG A 99 0.34 7.95 14.31
N LEU A 100 1.00 8.24 13.19
CA LEU A 100 1.53 9.57 12.91
C LEU A 100 0.43 10.64 12.69
N LEU A 101 -0.75 10.21 12.25
CA LEU A 101 -1.92 11.09 12.16
C LEU A 101 -2.58 11.34 13.52
N GLU A 102 -2.52 10.34 14.41
CA GLU A 102 -3.04 10.40 15.78
C GLU A 102 -2.17 11.26 16.69
N SER A 103 -0.85 11.02 16.67
CA SER A 103 0.18 11.70 17.47
C SER A 103 1.27 12.33 16.58
N PRO A 104 0.98 13.42 15.86
CA PRO A 104 1.95 14.08 14.99
C PRO A 104 3.19 14.62 15.73
N GLU A 105 3.08 14.88 17.03
CA GLU A 105 4.16 15.30 17.92
C GLU A 105 5.32 14.29 17.99
N ASP A 106 5.07 13.00 17.72
CA ASP A 106 6.09 11.96 17.74
C ASP A 106 7.21 12.25 16.73
N LEU A 107 6.91 12.91 15.60
CA LEU A 107 7.87 13.25 14.55
C LEU A 107 8.82 14.40 14.89
N GLY A 108 8.52 15.17 15.94
CA GLY A 108 9.24 16.38 16.31
C GLY A 108 9.09 17.54 15.31
N PRO A 109 9.75 18.68 15.58
CA PRO A 109 9.51 19.94 14.86
C PRO A 109 10.13 20.00 13.45
N HIS A 110 11.12 19.13 13.15
CA HIS A 110 11.88 19.20 11.90
C HIS A 110 11.33 18.29 10.80
N THR A 111 10.14 17.72 10.98
CA THR A 111 9.55 16.76 10.04
C THR A 111 8.16 17.21 9.62
N ILE A 112 7.87 17.16 8.33
CA ILE A 112 6.53 17.39 7.77
C ILE A 112 6.02 16.08 7.19
N LEU A 113 4.99 15.50 7.82
CA LEU A 113 4.29 14.34 7.28
C LEU A 113 3.55 14.69 5.99
N ARG A 114 3.84 13.95 4.92
CA ARG A 114 3.20 14.03 3.60
C ARG A 114 2.28 12.83 3.40
N ASP A 115 2.10 12.40 2.17
CA ASP A 115 1.24 11.28 1.82
C ASP A 115 1.85 9.92 2.20
N ALA A 116 0.96 8.93 2.29
CA ALA A 116 1.32 7.53 2.31
C ALA A 116 0.81 6.79 1.08
N TYR A 117 1.63 5.89 0.54
CA TYR A 117 1.33 5.09 -0.64
C TYR A 117 1.54 3.61 -0.34
N CYS A 118 0.43 2.89 -0.21
CA CYS A 118 0.41 1.48 0.17
C CYS A 118 -0.14 0.68 -1.00
N PHE A 119 0.59 -0.33 -1.47
CA PHE A 119 0.23 -1.13 -2.66
C PHE A 119 -0.18 -2.54 -2.26
N GLY A 120 -1.27 -3.06 -2.84
CA GLY A 120 -1.79 -4.40 -2.50
C GLY A 120 -2.06 -4.53 -0.99
N THR A 121 -2.66 -3.50 -0.40
CA THR A 121 -2.78 -3.35 1.06
C THR A 121 -3.89 -4.22 1.63
N PRO A 122 -3.61 -5.20 2.49
CA PRO A 122 -4.67 -5.95 3.18
C PRO A 122 -5.48 -5.06 4.13
N ARG A 123 -6.68 -5.52 4.52
CA ARG A 123 -7.50 -4.81 5.51
C ARG A 123 -6.80 -4.84 6.87
N GLY A 124 -6.51 -3.64 7.40
CA GLY A 124 -5.63 -3.47 8.55
C GLY A 124 -6.33 -3.29 9.89
N GLY A 125 -7.66 -3.14 9.92
CA GLY A 125 -8.39 -2.92 11.16
C GLY A 125 -9.89 -2.94 10.98
N ASP A 126 -10.62 -2.60 12.04
CA ASP A 126 -12.07 -2.59 12.03
C ASP A 126 -12.66 -1.27 11.50
N GLY A 127 -13.98 -1.23 11.37
CA GLY A 127 -14.70 -0.01 10.98
C GLY A 127 -14.46 1.18 11.90
N SER A 128 -14.18 0.95 13.19
CA SER A 128 -13.88 2.01 14.15
C SER A 128 -12.52 2.65 13.89
N LEU A 129 -11.48 1.83 13.70
CA LEU A 129 -10.14 2.31 13.33
C LEU A 129 -10.15 3.02 11.97
N ALA A 130 -10.84 2.46 10.97
CA ALA A 130 -10.99 3.12 9.66
C ALA A 130 -11.67 4.50 9.79
N SER A 131 -12.70 4.61 10.62
CA SER A 131 -13.37 5.88 10.92
C SER A 131 -12.47 6.87 11.65
N ARG A 132 -11.60 6.39 12.57
CA ARG A 132 -10.63 7.23 13.28
C ARG A 132 -9.59 7.81 12.34
N VAL A 133 -9.07 7.02 11.41
CA VAL A 133 -8.12 7.48 10.39
C VAL A 133 -8.77 8.48 9.45
N GLU A 134 -10.00 8.22 8.99
CA GLU A 134 -10.78 9.17 8.20
C GLU A 134 -10.99 10.51 8.93
N TYR A 135 -11.33 10.45 10.23
CA TYR A 135 -11.45 11.63 11.08
C TYR A 135 -10.15 12.41 11.17
N ASN A 136 -9.01 11.75 11.42
CA ASN A 136 -7.72 12.40 11.48
C ASN A 136 -7.32 13.02 10.13
N LEU A 137 -7.57 12.33 9.02
CA LEU A 137 -7.34 12.85 7.67
C LEU A 137 -8.22 14.06 7.34
N ALA A 138 -9.41 14.17 7.97
CA ALA A 138 -10.33 15.30 7.83
C ALA A 138 -10.00 16.48 8.77
N LYS A 139 -8.94 16.42 9.59
CA LYS A 139 -8.47 17.60 10.32
C LYS A 139 -7.86 18.63 9.35
N PRO A 140 -8.07 19.94 9.53
CA PRO A 140 -7.54 20.97 8.62
C PRO A 140 -6.01 20.89 8.40
N ILE A 141 -5.25 20.56 9.44
CA ILE A 141 -3.79 20.37 9.38
C ILE A 141 -3.38 19.21 8.44
N ASN A 142 -4.30 18.29 8.16
CA ASN A 142 -4.12 17.09 7.35
C ASN A 142 -4.81 17.16 5.98
N PHE A 143 -5.42 18.29 5.59
CA PHE A 143 -6.14 18.39 4.30
C PHE A 143 -5.26 18.16 3.06
N LYS A 144 -3.95 18.40 3.18
CA LYS A 144 -3.00 18.23 2.08
C LYS A 144 -2.39 16.82 2.02
N ARG A 145 -2.82 15.89 2.88
CA ARG A 145 -2.28 14.53 2.95
C ARG A 145 -3.37 13.47 2.83
N SER A 146 -2.98 12.31 2.36
CA SER A 146 -3.83 11.15 2.16
C SER A 146 -3.05 9.88 2.41
N LEU A 147 -3.76 8.84 2.81
CA LEU A 147 -3.27 7.46 2.82
C LEU A 147 -3.90 6.77 1.62
N TRP A 148 -3.11 6.52 0.59
CA TRP A 148 -3.57 5.87 -0.64
C TRP A 148 -3.35 4.37 -0.54
N THR A 149 -4.42 3.60 -0.71
CA THR A 149 -4.35 2.13 -0.83
C THR A 149 -4.60 1.74 -2.27
N VAL A 150 -3.52 1.37 -2.96
CA VAL A 150 -3.51 1.13 -4.40
C VAL A 150 -3.63 -0.37 -4.68
N GLY A 151 -4.73 -0.76 -5.32
CA GLY A 151 -4.95 -2.10 -5.86
C GLY A 151 -4.66 -2.15 -7.36
N ASN A 152 -4.27 -3.31 -7.85
CA ASN A 152 -4.03 -3.55 -9.28
C ASN A 152 -5.07 -4.51 -9.86
N ARG A 153 -5.56 -4.23 -11.07
CA ARG A 153 -6.56 -5.01 -11.81
C ARG A 153 -6.13 -5.19 -13.27
N SER A 154 -4.88 -5.61 -13.49
CA SER A 154 -4.28 -5.70 -14.83
C SER A 154 -4.65 -6.99 -15.58
N ALA A 155 -4.65 -8.13 -14.89
CA ALA A 155 -4.98 -9.44 -15.42
C ALA A 155 -6.44 -9.83 -15.13
N SER A 156 -6.95 -9.48 -13.95
CA SER A 156 -8.32 -9.76 -13.54
C SER A 156 -9.11 -8.48 -13.36
N THR A 157 -9.90 -8.12 -14.37
CA THR A 157 -10.78 -6.94 -14.29
C THR A 157 -11.89 -7.10 -13.26
N ARG A 158 -12.36 -8.34 -13.02
CA ARG A 158 -13.43 -8.63 -12.05
C ARG A 158 -12.93 -8.76 -10.61
N LEU A 159 -11.91 -9.58 -10.36
CA LEU A 159 -11.41 -9.81 -9.00
C LEU A 159 -10.30 -8.83 -8.61
N GLY A 160 -9.32 -8.61 -9.50
CA GLY A 160 -8.12 -7.84 -9.19
C GLY A 160 -7.17 -8.58 -8.25
N ASP A 161 -6.20 -7.83 -7.72
CA ASP A 161 -5.38 -8.24 -6.58
C ASP A 161 -6.27 -8.70 -5.42
N ILE A 162 -6.05 -9.92 -4.93
CA ILE A 162 -6.82 -10.53 -3.84
C ILE A 162 -6.46 -9.99 -2.46
N ILE A 163 -5.22 -9.52 -2.26
CA ILE A 163 -4.72 -9.13 -0.93
C ILE A 163 -5.52 -7.96 -0.33
N PRO A 164 -5.90 -6.91 -1.09
CA PRO A 164 -6.81 -5.87 -0.60
C PRO A 164 -8.20 -6.34 -0.16
N HIS A 165 -8.56 -7.59 -0.48
CA HIS A 165 -9.82 -8.20 -0.08
C HIS A 165 -9.66 -9.16 1.10
N LEU A 166 -8.47 -9.26 1.70
CA LEU A 166 -8.17 -10.07 2.88
C LEU A 166 -7.72 -9.20 4.06
N PRO A 167 -8.10 -9.55 5.30
CA PRO A 167 -9.13 -10.52 5.68
C PRO A 167 -10.51 -10.14 5.10
N PRO A 168 -11.49 -11.07 5.00
CA PRO A 168 -12.83 -10.73 4.52
C PRO A 168 -13.44 -9.62 5.38
N GLY A 169 -14.20 -8.71 4.79
CA GLY A 169 -14.68 -7.55 5.52
C GLY A 169 -15.73 -6.76 4.74
N LEU A 170 -16.73 -6.25 5.45
CA LEU A 170 -17.80 -5.40 4.92
C LEU A 170 -17.73 -3.96 5.47
N ALA A 171 -16.89 -3.71 6.47
CA ALA A 171 -16.76 -2.41 7.13
C ALA A 171 -15.97 -1.36 6.30
N ASP A 172 -15.43 -1.76 5.14
CA ASP A 172 -14.92 -0.83 4.10
C ASP A 172 -15.96 0.25 3.77
N GLN A 173 -17.24 -0.16 3.70
CA GLN A 173 -18.33 0.74 3.42
C GLN A 173 -18.84 1.34 4.73
N ARG A 174 -18.70 2.66 4.84
CA ARG A 174 -19.13 3.42 6.03
C ARG A 174 -20.55 3.10 6.48
N ARG A 175 -21.48 2.87 5.55
CA ARG A 175 -22.90 2.54 5.83
C ARG A 175 -23.11 1.22 6.58
N PHE A 176 -22.14 0.30 6.54
CA PHE A 176 -22.25 -1.00 7.20
C PHE A 176 -21.54 -1.04 8.56
N ARG A 177 -20.70 -0.06 8.88
CA ARG A 177 -19.86 -0.08 10.09
C ARG A 177 -20.65 -0.19 11.39
N THR A 178 -21.82 0.43 11.48
CA THR A 178 -22.68 0.37 12.67
C THR A 178 -23.51 -0.91 12.76
N ALA A 179 -23.70 -1.61 11.64
CA ALA A 179 -24.50 -2.84 11.59
C ALA A 179 -23.68 -4.11 11.86
N ILE A 180 -22.35 -4.00 11.86
CA ILE A 180 -21.43 -5.12 12.06
C ILE A 180 -20.90 -5.07 13.49
N ALA A 181 -20.94 -6.20 14.19
CA ALA A 181 -20.36 -6.32 15.52
C ALA A 181 -18.84 -6.10 15.48
N SER A 182 -18.31 -5.25 16.37
CA SER A 182 -16.86 -5.05 16.49
C SER A 182 -16.18 -6.37 16.88
N GLY A 183 -15.00 -6.62 16.30
CA GLY A 183 -14.25 -7.87 16.49
C GLY A 183 -14.76 -9.06 15.67
N SER A 184 -15.90 -8.93 14.98
CA SER A 184 -16.36 -9.94 14.03
C SER A 184 -15.41 -10.04 12.83
N SER A 185 -15.26 -11.22 12.24
CA SER A 185 -14.51 -11.39 10.99
C SER A 185 -15.02 -10.49 9.86
N LEU A 186 -16.31 -10.11 9.83
CA LEU A 186 -16.83 -9.20 8.83
C LEU A 186 -16.53 -7.72 9.12
N SER A 187 -16.00 -7.41 10.30
CA SER A 187 -15.71 -6.05 10.74
C SER A 187 -14.43 -5.46 10.17
N TYR A 188 -13.61 -6.27 9.47
CA TYR A 188 -12.43 -5.77 8.79
C TYR A 188 -12.76 -4.71 7.73
N ALA A 189 -11.92 -3.69 7.71
CA ALA A 189 -11.96 -2.56 6.80
C ALA A 189 -10.54 -2.22 6.33
N ALA A 190 -10.44 -1.79 5.08
CA ALA A 190 -9.28 -1.11 4.54
C ALA A 190 -9.13 0.26 5.21
N ILE A 191 -7.89 0.60 5.56
CA ILE A 191 -7.54 1.89 6.17
C ILE A 191 -7.00 2.80 5.07
N GLY A 192 -7.64 3.96 4.86
CA GLY A 192 -7.23 4.93 3.85
C GLY A 192 -8.18 5.03 2.65
N THR A 193 -7.71 5.69 1.59
CA THR A 193 -8.47 5.98 0.36
C THR A 193 -8.09 4.98 -0.74
N PRO A 194 -9.00 4.05 -1.10
CA PRO A 194 -8.74 3.02 -2.08
C PRO A 194 -8.78 3.51 -3.53
N ILE A 195 -7.75 3.14 -4.30
CA ILE A 195 -7.63 3.35 -5.74
C ILE A 195 -7.34 2.00 -6.40
N ASP A 196 -8.15 1.60 -7.38
CA ASP A 196 -7.83 0.48 -8.26
C ASP A 196 -7.20 1.00 -9.55
N LEU A 197 -6.10 0.39 -9.99
CA LEU A 197 -5.51 0.61 -11.32
C LEU A 197 -6.06 -0.43 -12.29
N GLU A 198 -6.56 0.03 -13.44
CA GLU A 198 -7.15 -0.80 -14.49
C GLU A 198 -6.38 -0.60 -15.81
N PRO A 199 -5.09 -1.01 -15.90
CA PRO A 199 -4.22 -0.67 -17.03
C PRO A 199 -4.65 -1.30 -18.36
N ARG A 200 -5.45 -2.37 -18.33
CA ARG A 200 -6.07 -3.00 -19.50
C ARG A 200 -7.57 -2.66 -19.65
N GLY A 201 -8.10 -1.82 -18.78
CA GLY A 201 -9.49 -1.38 -18.80
C GLY A 201 -9.75 -0.30 -19.85
N LYS A 202 -11.02 0.11 -19.96
CA LYS A 202 -11.37 1.32 -20.71
C LYS A 202 -10.88 2.54 -19.94
N LEU A 203 -10.44 3.59 -20.64
CA LEU A 203 -10.11 4.87 -20.03
C LEU A 203 -11.28 5.37 -19.15
N PRO A 204 -11.01 5.90 -17.94
CA PRO A 204 -9.69 6.07 -17.31
C PRO A 204 -9.11 4.76 -16.74
N PHE A 205 -7.79 4.58 -16.83
CA PHE A 205 -7.06 3.39 -16.32
C PHE A 205 -6.98 3.30 -14.79
N TYR A 206 -7.92 3.93 -14.08
CA TYR A 206 -8.01 3.91 -12.63
C TYR A 206 -9.47 4.08 -12.19
N ARG A 207 -9.79 3.57 -11.00
CA ARG A 207 -11.10 3.68 -10.38
C ARG A 207 -10.95 3.93 -8.89
N PHE A 208 -11.56 5.00 -8.39
CA PHE A 208 -11.68 5.19 -6.95
C PHE A 208 -12.88 4.40 -6.42
N ARG A 209 -12.68 3.62 -5.35
CA ARG A 209 -13.82 2.92 -4.70
C ARG A 209 -14.57 3.84 -3.74
N SER A 210 -13.84 4.70 -3.05
CA SER A 210 -14.38 5.69 -2.11
C SER A 210 -13.45 6.90 -2.11
N ILE A 211 -14.01 8.10 -2.29
CA ILE A 211 -13.25 9.36 -2.21
C ILE A 211 -13.90 10.21 -1.11
N ARG A 212 -13.07 10.90 -0.33
CA ARG A 212 -13.53 11.87 0.66
C ARG A 212 -14.30 13.02 0.01
N CYS A 213 -15.39 13.47 0.63
CA CYS A 213 -16.09 14.67 0.20
C CYS A 213 -15.14 15.89 0.18
N GLY A 214 -15.32 16.79 -0.80
CA GLY A 214 -14.44 17.95 -0.99
C GLY A 214 -13.12 17.66 -1.70
N THR A 215 -12.85 16.42 -2.10
CA THR A 215 -11.65 16.10 -2.91
C THR A 215 -11.87 16.52 -4.36
N ARG A 216 -10.99 17.39 -4.89
CA ARG A 216 -10.95 17.70 -6.33
C ARG A 216 -9.95 16.80 -7.03
N LEU A 217 -10.44 15.91 -7.88
CA LEU A 217 -9.59 15.07 -8.72
C LEU A 217 -9.15 15.86 -9.96
N LYS A 218 -7.84 15.98 -10.16
CA LYS A 218 -7.26 16.48 -11.42
C LYS A 218 -6.27 15.44 -11.92
N VAL A 219 -6.57 14.83 -13.06
CA VAL A 219 -5.63 13.91 -13.71
C VAL A 219 -4.78 14.71 -14.68
N LEU A 220 -3.47 14.61 -14.48
CA LEU A 220 -2.48 15.29 -15.29
C LEU A 220 -1.69 14.21 -16.04
N LYS A 221 -1.72 14.28 -17.37
CA LYS A 221 -0.75 13.55 -18.20
C LYS A 221 0.58 14.29 -18.08
N LEU A 222 1.63 13.61 -17.64
CA LEU A 222 2.96 14.21 -17.61
C LEU A 222 3.43 14.41 -19.06
N SER A 223 3.42 15.64 -19.57
CA SER A 223 4.10 15.96 -20.83
C SER A 223 5.59 16.04 -20.53
N ASN A 224 6.42 15.24 -21.21
CA ASN A 224 7.90 15.25 -21.18
C ASN A 224 8.58 14.19 -20.29
N SER A 225 8.30 12.92 -20.52
CA SER A 225 9.35 11.88 -20.37
C SER A 225 10.02 11.61 -21.73
N PRO A 226 11.36 11.52 -21.82
CA PRO A 226 12.10 11.31 -23.08
C PRO A 226 11.78 9.99 -23.79
N HIS A 227 10.99 9.10 -23.17
CA HIS A 227 10.45 7.90 -23.81
C HIS A 227 9.27 8.15 -24.78
N HIS A 228 8.78 9.40 -24.88
CA HIS A 228 7.54 9.71 -25.60
C HIS A 228 7.62 9.73 -27.12
N HIS A 229 8.79 9.93 -27.75
CA HIS A 229 8.85 9.92 -29.21
C HIS A 229 8.53 8.55 -29.82
N THR A 230 8.82 7.47 -29.10
CA THR A 230 8.48 6.11 -29.53
C THR A 230 7.00 5.77 -29.37
N GLN A 231 6.30 6.40 -28.42
CA GLN A 231 4.94 6.02 -28.06
C GLN A 231 3.86 6.79 -28.83
N GLU A 232 4.13 8.03 -29.24
CA GLU A 232 3.19 8.82 -30.07
C GLU A 232 3.15 8.40 -31.54
N LEU A 233 4.25 7.86 -32.09
CA LEU A 233 4.25 7.25 -33.43
C LEU A 233 3.41 5.96 -33.52
N CYS A 234 3.22 5.26 -32.39
CA CYS A 234 2.44 4.03 -32.33
C CYS A 234 0.91 4.26 -32.24
N LEU A 235 0.45 5.46 -31.87
CA LEU A 235 -0.97 5.75 -31.67
C LEU A 235 -1.72 6.10 -32.98
N ASN A 236 -1.00 6.31 -34.08
CA ASN A 236 -1.57 6.60 -35.39
C ASN A 236 -1.51 5.41 -36.37
N ALA A 237 -0.92 4.29 -35.96
CA ALA A 237 -0.96 3.05 -36.73
C ALA A 237 -2.23 2.28 -36.35
N LYS A 238 -2.99 1.92 -37.39
CA LYS A 238 -4.30 1.25 -37.30
C LYS A 238 -4.29 0.06 -36.32
N ASP A 239 -5.45 -0.07 -35.69
CA ASP A 239 -5.90 -1.14 -34.81
C ASP A 239 -5.33 -2.54 -35.17
N ASP A 240 -4.77 -3.16 -34.14
CA ASP A 240 -4.78 -4.59 -33.76
C ASP A 240 -3.42 -5.16 -33.35
N ASP A 241 -2.29 -4.53 -33.71
CA ASP A 241 -0.95 -5.10 -33.46
C ASP A 241 -0.07 -4.37 -32.43
N LEU A 242 -0.52 -3.26 -31.83
CA LEU A 242 0.29 -2.45 -30.88
C LEU A 242 -0.20 -2.57 -29.42
N LEU A 243 -0.47 -3.80 -29.00
CA LEU A 243 -0.62 -4.17 -27.60
C LEU A 243 0.73 -3.96 -26.89
N PHE A 244 0.85 -2.90 -26.08
CA PHE A 244 1.92 -2.66 -25.09
C PHE A 244 3.22 -3.48 -25.33
N HIS A 245 4.20 -2.88 -26.01
CA HIS A 245 5.60 -3.26 -25.82
C HIS A 245 6.05 -2.85 -24.39
N LEU A 246 5.45 -3.47 -23.36
CA LEU A 246 6.30 -4.06 -22.33
C LEU A 246 7.21 -4.98 -23.12
N GLN A 247 8.51 -4.68 -23.13
CA GLN A 247 9.57 -5.49 -23.71
C GLN A 247 9.13 -6.96 -23.68
N GLN A 248 8.78 -7.52 -24.84
CA GLN A 248 8.36 -8.93 -24.89
C GLN A 248 9.50 -9.68 -24.21
N PRO A 249 9.25 -10.36 -23.08
CA PRO A 249 10.32 -11.07 -22.42
C PRO A 249 10.84 -12.05 -23.45
N SER A 250 12.15 -12.05 -23.66
CA SER A 250 12.77 -12.96 -24.62
C SER A 250 12.31 -14.38 -24.34
N LEU A 251 12.15 -15.21 -25.37
CA LEU A 251 11.90 -16.65 -25.20
C LEU A 251 12.97 -17.33 -24.32
N ASP A 252 14.13 -16.69 -24.16
CA ASP A 252 15.23 -17.09 -23.30
C ASP A 252 15.07 -16.65 -21.82
N ASP A 253 13.97 -15.98 -21.45
CA ASP A 253 13.68 -15.60 -20.06
C ASP A 253 13.09 -16.81 -19.31
N PRO A 254 13.80 -17.37 -18.30
CA PRO A 254 13.35 -18.56 -17.57
C PRO A 254 12.02 -18.35 -16.83
N PHE A 255 11.55 -17.11 -16.68
CA PHE A 255 10.29 -16.76 -16.05
C PHE A 255 9.18 -16.38 -17.04
N PHE A 256 9.42 -16.40 -18.35
CA PHE A 256 8.41 -16.14 -19.38
C PHE A 256 7.22 -17.10 -19.26
N TRP A 257 7.50 -18.41 -19.14
CA TRP A 257 6.49 -19.44 -18.93
C TRP A 257 5.78 -19.28 -17.59
N LEU A 258 6.49 -18.90 -16.52
CA LEU A 258 5.89 -18.62 -15.21
C LEU A 258 4.91 -17.45 -15.26
N ASN A 259 5.26 -16.35 -15.94
CA ASN A 259 4.37 -15.20 -16.12
C ASN A 259 3.12 -15.57 -16.94
N GLY A 260 3.28 -16.37 -18.00
CA GLY A 260 2.17 -16.96 -18.76
C GLY A 260 1.28 -17.85 -17.89
N CYS A 261 1.86 -18.75 -17.10
CA CYS A 261 1.14 -19.62 -16.17
C CYS A 261 0.40 -18.82 -15.09
N PHE A 262 1.04 -17.85 -14.42
CA PHE A 262 0.38 -17.03 -13.41
C PHE A 262 -0.75 -16.19 -13.98
N ARG A 263 -0.57 -15.61 -15.16
CA ARG A 263 -1.61 -14.82 -15.82
C ARG A 263 -2.83 -15.66 -16.22
N THR A 264 -2.64 -16.95 -16.51
CA THR A 264 -3.70 -17.82 -17.03
C THR A 264 -4.35 -18.70 -15.95
N LEU A 265 -3.56 -19.21 -15.00
CA LEU A 265 -4.01 -20.11 -13.93
C LEU A 265 -4.37 -19.36 -12.64
N LEU A 266 -3.67 -18.25 -12.32
CA LEU A 266 -3.80 -17.52 -11.04
C LEU A 266 -3.75 -15.99 -11.24
N PRO A 267 -4.66 -15.41 -12.04
CA PRO A 267 -4.59 -14.00 -12.46
C PRO A 267 -4.66 -13.00 -11.30
N PHE A 268 -5.27 -13.38 -10.18
CA PHE A 268 -5.37 -12.55 -8.97
C PHE A 268 -4.03 -12.47 -8.19
N ILE A 269 -3.21 -13.53 -8.24
CA ILE A 269 -1.84 -13.52 -7.69
C ILE A 269 -0.93 -12.70 -8.60
N HIS A 270 -1.09 -12.86 -9.92
CA HIS A 270 -0.37 -12.02 -10.88
C HIS A 270 -0.65 -10.53 -10.64
N ASP A 271 -1.89 -10.14 -10.34
CA ASP A 271 -2.22 -8.74 -10.08
C ASP A 271 -1.61 -8.20 -8.78
N HIS A 272 -1.38 -9.07 -7.78
CA HIS A 272 -0.70 -8.69 -6.54
C HIS A 272 0.78 -8.35 -6.73
N LEU A 273 1.46 -9.09 -7.62
CA LEU A 273 2.87 -8.90 -7.92
C LEU A 273 3.01 -7.89 -9.08
N PRO A 274 3.60 -6.71 -8.88
CA PRO A 274 3.78 -5.80 -10.00
C PRO A 274 4.66 -6.47 -11.06
N GLY A 275 4.35 -6.26 -12.35
CA GLY A 275 5.15 -6.83 -13.45
C GLY A 275 6.64 -6.47 -13.36
N SER A 276 6.96 -5.32 -12.75
CA SER A 276 8.33 -4.89 -12.46
C SER A 276 9.02 -5.70 -11.36
N TYR A 277 8.29 -6.36 -10.45
CA TYR A 277 8.83 -7.26 -9.43
C TYR A 277 9.36 -8.55 -10.08
N LEU A 278 8.58 -9.17 -10.96
CA LEU A 278 9.03 -10.30 -11.77
C LEU A 278 10.25 -9.90 -12.62
N SER A 279 10.19 -8.74 -13.28
CA SER A 279 11.34 -8.21 -14.03
C SER A 279 12.56 -7.88 -13.14
N SER A 280 12.36 -7.51 -11.87
CA SER A 280 13.45 -7.25 -10.92
C SER A 280 14.06 -8.55 -10.37
N MET A 281 13.24 -9.60 -10.16
CA MET A 281 13.75 -10.94 -9.87
C MET A 281 14.59 -11.47 -11.05
N ASN A 282 14.16 -11.20 -12.29
CA ASN A 282 14.94 -11.56 -13.48
C ASN A 282 16.32 -10.88 -13.46
N LYS A 283 16.39 -9.58 -13.15
CA LYS A 283 17.66 -8.86 -13.01
C LYS A 283 18.59 -9.46 -11.94
N ILE A 284 18.04 -9.88 -10.80
CA ILE A 284 18.81 -10.51 -9.71
C ILE A 284 19.31 -11.91 -10.11
N SER A 285 18.49 -12.68 -10.86
CA SER A 285 18.87 -14.02 -11.32
C SER A 285 20.03 -14.00 -12.33
N HIS A 286 20.12 -12.96 -13.17
CA HIS A 286 21.21 -12.79 -14.13
C HIS A 286 22.52 -12.30 -13.51
N THR A 287 22.49 -11.68 -12.32
CA THR A 287 23.71 -11.21 -11.62
C THR A 287 24.42 -12.28 -10.79
N ASN A 288 23.81 -13.46 -10.59
CA ASN A 288 24.40 -14.55 -9.80
C ASN A 288 25.09 -15.65 -10.64
N PHE A 289 25.29 -15.41 -11.93
CA PHE A 289 26.08 -16.29 -12.82
C PHE A 289 27.06 -15.46 -13.65
N THR A 290 28.04 -14.85 -12.98
CA THR A 290 29.36 -14.48 -13.54
C THR A 290 30.39 -14.54 -12.44
#